data_AF-A0A7S0L0S3-F1
#
_entry.id   AF-A0A7S0L0S3-F1
#
_cell.length_a   1.000
_cell.length_b   1.000
_cell.length_c   1.000
_cell.angle_alpha   90.00
_cell.angle_beta   90.00
_cell.angle_gamma   90.00
#
_symmetry.space_group_name_H-M   'P 1'
#
loop_
_entity.id
_entity.type
_entity.pdbx_description
1 polymer ?
#
loop_
_entity_poly.entity_id
_entity_poly.type
_entity_poly.pdbx_seq_one_letter_code
_entity_poly.pdbx_strand_id
1 'polypeptide(L)'
;MFSWAPIPTGDFVHHIKAVHDSIDSYIRQHQHSARSHGSNQTFVLGSYSCPLQFGNRMHEFLNSAVAAVAANRTLLWSFAEHHNVTAATCDSLLHRRTWMLQAPEGMHIRNLRLRYADTPRRLACAPLARSSQDLVVSIGQVQWHQAAALAFASTTYIARRASALFALGADFAYGALFHRAFAWARPAVVDPVVRALVDARLIMQRPRLRESDNWGIREQSRTDSSAPWISLHLRHFTARSESNSTLKAYWKQTLQALTARAPHR
;
A
#
# COMPACT_ATOMS: atom_id res chain seq x y z
N MET A 1 7.16 -1.99 14.90
CA MET A 1 8.41 -1.46 14.36
C MET A 1 9.24 -2.65 13.90
N PHE A 2 9.49 -2.75 12.59
CA PHE A 2 10.38 -3.78 12.03
C PHE A 2 11.82 -3.36 12.30
N SER A 3 12.66 -4.28 12.77
CA SER A 3 14.11 -4.07 12.77
C SER A 3 14.66 -4.80 11.57
N TRP A 4 14.86 -4.08 10.47
CA TRP A 4 15.68 -4.56 9.37
C TRP A 4 17.14 -4.43 9.82
N ALA A 5 17.95 -5.46 9.61
CA ALA A 5 19.38 -5.33 9.88
C ALA A 5 19.91 -4.11 9.07
N PRO A 6 20.76 -3.26 9.66
CA PRO A 6 21.31 -2.11 8.95
C PRO A 6 21.99 -2.58 7.67
N ILE A 7 21.53 -2.04 6.55
CA ILE A 7 22.07 -2.34 5.22
C ILE A 7 23.41 -1.60 5.09
N PRO A 8 24.52 -2.28 4.75
CA PRO A 8 25.79 -1.62 4.48
C PRO A 8 25.62 -0.51 3.42
N THR A 9 26.29 0.63 3.58
CA THR A 9 26.04 1.82 2.73
C THR A 9 26.31 1.59 1.24
N GLY A 10 27.34 0.81 0.89
CA GLY A 10 27.62 0.41 -0.50
C GLY A 10 26.54 -0.50 -1.11
N ASP A 11 25.75 -1.14 -0.27
CA ASP A 11 24.67 -2.05 -0.65
C ASP A 11 23.34 -1.29 -0.85
N PHE A 12 23.20 -0.08 -0.28
CA PHE A 12 21.96 0.69 -0.35
C PHE A 12 21.59 1.14 -1.77
N VAL A 13 22.56 1.66 -2.54
CA VAL A 13 22.32 2.07 -3.94
C VAL A 13 21.94 0.87 -4.82
N HIS A 14 22.62 -0.26 -4.60
CA HIS A 14 22.32 -1.51 -5.29
C HIS A 14 20.90 -1.99 -4.98
N HIS A 15 20.48 -1.95 -3.71
CA HIS A 15 19.12 -2.30 -3.30
C HIS A 15 18.05 -1.35 -3.85
N ILE A 16 18.31 -0.03 -3.88
CA ILE A 16 17.40 0.94 -4.51
C ILE A 16 17.18 0.54 -5.97
N LYS A 17 18.29 0.32 -6.70
CA LYS A 17 18.24 -0.08 -8.10
C LYS A 17 17.48 -1.39 -8.27
N ALA A 18 17.74 -2.40 -7.44
CA ALA A 18 17.07 -3.70 -7.51
C ALA A 18 15.55 -3.60 -7.29
N VAL A 19 15.09 -2.78 -6.32
CA VAL A 19 13.67 -2.55 -6.09
C VAL A 19 13.02 -1.87 -7.31
N HIS A 20 13.65 -0.82 -7.84
CA HIS A 20 13.14 -0.13 -9.03
C HIS A 20 13.14 -1.04 -10.27
N ASP A 21 14.22 -1.78 -10.52
CA ASP A 21 14.32 -2.70 -11.64
C ASP A 21 13.25 -3.81 -11.56
N SER A 22 12.96 -4.31 -10.36
CA SER A 22 11.90 -5.29 -10.12
C SER A 22 10.52 -4.73 -10.52
N ILE A 23 10.21 -3.50 -10.09
CA ILE A 23 8.94 -2.83 -10.43
C ILE A 23 8.89 -2.51 -11.92
N ASP A 24 9.96 -1.97 -12.50
CA ASP A 24 10.00 -1.56 -13.90
C ASP A 24 9.94 -2.75 -14.86
N SER A 25 10.59 -3.86 -14.50
CA SER A 25 10.49 -5.14 -15.23
C SER A 25 9.05 -5.66 -15.22
N TYR A 26 8.40 -5.64 -14.06
CA TYR A 26 6.98 -5.99 -13.94
C TYR A 26 6.10 -5.09 -14.84
N ILE A 27 6.30 -3.77 -14.80
CA ILE A 27 5.52 -2.83 -15.63
C ILE A 27 5.71 -3.13 -17.12
N ARG A 28 6.95 -3.30 -17.60
CA ARG A 28 7.23 -3.64 -19.01
C ARG A 28 6.56 -4.94 -19.44
N GLN A 29 6.53 -5.94 -18.57
CA GLN A 29 5.88 -7.23 -18.84
C GLN A 29 4.35 -7.10 -18.94
N HIS A 30 3.74 -6.31 -18.07
CA HIS A 30 2.27 -6.28 -17.92
C HIS A 30 1.58 -5.15 -18.70
N GLN A 31 2.29 -4.10 -19.14
CA GLN A 31 1.70 -2.97 -19.89
C GLN A 31 1.07 -3.37 -21.23
N HIS A 32 1.58 -4.41 -21.89
CA HIS A 32 1.06 -4.91 -23.18
C HIS A 32 0.07 -6.06 -23.00
N SER A 33 0.36 -6.94 -22.04
CA SER A 33 -0.45 -8.10 -21.71
C SER A 33 -1.91 -7.74 -21.46
N ALA A 34 -2.15 -6.59 -20.85
CA ALA A 34 -3.47 -6.15 -20.46
C ALA A 34 -4.42 -5.87 -21.66
N ARG A 35 -3.89 -5.63 -22.88
CA ARG A 35 -4.70 -5.41 -24.10
C ARG A 35 -5.11 -6.70 -24.81
N SER A 36 -4.36 -7.78 -24.60
CA SER A 36 -4.61 -9.08 -25.20
C SER A 36 -5.09 -10.01 -24.08
N HIS A 37 -6.40 -10.16 -23.90
CA HIS A 37 -7.01 -11.10 -22.95
C HIS A 37 -6.76 -12.56 -23.39
N GLY A 38 -5.49 -12.99 -23.32
CA GLY A 38 -5.15 -14.40 -23.47
C GLY A 38 -5.78 -15.20 -22.34
N SER A 39 -6.26 -16.40 -22.66
CA SER A 39 -6.98 -17.31 -21.75
C SER A 39 -6.23 -17.69 -20.47
N ASN A 40 -4.94 -17.38 -20.37
CA ASN A 40 -4.08 -17.73 -19.23
C ASN A 40 -3.65 -16.53 -18.37
N GLN A 41 -4.16 -15.32 -18.64
CA GLN A 41 -3.81 -14.17 -17.81
C GLN A 41 -4.59 -14.17 -16.50
N THR A 42 -3.85 -13.93 -15.42
CA THR A 42 -4.43 -13.76 -14.09
C THR A 42 -4.15 -12.36 -13.58
N PHE A 43 -5.12 -11.83 -12.85
CA PHE A 43 -5.19 -10.44 -12.46
C PHE A 43 -5.30 -10.32 -10.94
N VAL A 44 -4.78 -9.20 -10.42
CA VAL A 44 -5.04 -8.74 -9.06
C VAL A 44 -5.74 -7.40 -9.15
N LEU A 45 -6.86 -7.25 -8.45
CA LEU A 45 -7.61 -6.01 -8.41
C LEU A 45 -7.18 -5.16 -7.22
N GLY A 46 -6.65 -3.97 -7.49
CA GLY A 46 -6.43 -2.93 -6.50
C GLY A 46 -7.49 -1.84 -6.60
N SER A 47 -8.22 -1.61 -5.52
CA SER A 47 -9.22 -0.55 -5.44
C SER A 47 -8.69 0.62 -4.62
N TYR A 48 -8.93 1.84 -5.08
CA TYR A 48 -8.65 3.06 -4.31
C TYR A 48 -9.79 4.08 -4.48
N SER A 49 -9.82 5.10 -3.62
CA SER A 49 -10.70 6.25 -3.73
C SER A 49 -9.92 7.52 -3.41
N CYS A 50 -10.35 8.65 -3.98
CA CYS A 50 -9.86 9.97 -3.58
C CYS A 50 -10.85 11.07 -4.02
N PRO A 51 -10.82 12.27 -3.42
CA PRO A 51 -9.94 12.68 -2.32
C PRO A 51 -10.39 12.15 -0.95
N LEU A 52 -11.67 11.80 -0.80
CA LEU A 52 -12.20 11.27 0.45
C LEU A 52 -11.63 9.87 0.72
N GLN A 53 -11.23 9.64 1.99
CA GLN A 53 -10.63 8.39 2.46
C GLN A 53 -9.36 7.97 1.72
N PHE A 54 -8.63 8.90 1.08
CA PHE A 54 -7.45 8.56 0.30
C PHE A 54 -6.47 7.66 1.04
N GLY A 55 -6.10 7.99 2.28
CA GLY A 55 -5.19 7.15 3.08
C GLY A 55 -5.74 5.76 3.38
N ASN A 56 -7.05 5.63 3.63
CA ASN A 56 -7.69 4.35 3.93
C ASN A 56 -7.79 3.46 2.69
N ARG A 57 -8.07 4.03 1.52
CA ARG A 57 -8.23 3.24 0.29
C ARG A 57 -6.93 3.06 -0.48
N MET A 58 -6.00 4.01 -0.37
CA MET A 58 -4.71 3.89 -1.04
C MET A 58 -3.87 2.75 -0.47
N HIS A 59 -3.96 2.44 0.83
CA HIS A 59 -3.26 1.27 1.36
C HIS A 59 -3.85 -0.04 0.80
N GLU A 60 -5.17 -0.14 0.58
CA GLU A 60 -5.80 -1.34 0.00
C GLU A 60 -5.27 -1.56 -1.43
N PHE A 61 -5.21 -0.49 -2.22
CA PHE A 61 -4.60 -0.51 -3.54
C PHE A 61 -3.13 -0.92 -3.50
N LEU A 62 -2.32 -0.31 -2.62
CA LEU A 62 -0.88 -0.59 -2.59
C LEU A 62 -0.57 -2.01 -2.11
N ASN A 63 -1.33 -2.56 -1.14
CA ASN A 63 -1.21 -3.97 -0.79
C ASN A 63 -1.52 -4.87 -2.00
N SER A 64 -2.53 -4.50 -2.79
CA SER A 64 -2.92 -5.23 -4.00
C SER A 64 -1.84 -5.13 -5.07
N ALA A 65 -1.23 -3.95 -5.24
CA ALA A 65 -0.11 -3.73 -6.14
C ALA A 65 1.11 -4.58 -5.75
N VAL A 66 1.47 -4.62 -4.45
CA VAL A 66 2.52 -5.50 -3.92
C VAL A 66 2.20 -6.96 -4.23
N ALA A 67 0.97 -7.41 -3.97
CA ALA A 67 0.57 -8.78 -4.26
C ALA A 67 0.67 -9.10 -5.76
N ALA A 68 0.30 -8.16 -6.63
CA ALA A 68 0.42 -8.28 -8.07
C ALA A 68 1.88 -8.42 -8.52
N VAL A 69 2.77 -7.55 -8.04
CA VAL A 69 4.22 -7.59 -8.35
C VAL A 69 4.87 -8.86 -7.83
N ALA A 70 4.56 -9.26 -6.60
CA ALA A 70 5.12 -10.45 -5.98
C ALA A 70 4.64 -11.74 -6.66
N ALA A 71 3.34 -11.81 -7.02
CA ALA A 71 2.77 -12.95 -7.72
C ALA A 71 2.96 -12.93 -9.25
N ASN A 72 3.54 -11.85 -9.79
CA ASN A 72 3.67 -11.60 -11.22
C ASN A 72 2.33 -11.70 -11.98
N ARG A 73 1.29 -11.12 -11.40
CA ARG A 73 -0.07 -11.02 -11.96
C ARG A 73 -0.32 -9.60 -12.47
N THR A 74 -1.13 -9.45 -13.51
CA THR A 74 -1.49 -8.11 -14.02
C THR A 74 -2.30 -7.35 -12.97
N LEU A 75 -1.85 -6.15 -12.60
CA LEU A 75 -2.60 -5.25 -11.71
C LEU A 75 -3.71 -4.56 -12.52
N LEU A 76 -4.95 -4.77 -12.10
CA LEU A 76 -6.09 -3.96 -12.51
C LEU A 76 -6.39 -2.95 -11.42
N TRP A 77 -6.88 -1.77 -11.82
CA TRP A 77 -7.41 -0.80 -10.87
C TRP A 77 -8.93 -0.69 -10.99
N SER A 78 -9.59 -0.45 -9.86
CA SER A 78 -10.96 0.07 -9.84
C SER A 78 -11.05 1.26 -8.92
N PHE A 79 -11.99 2.15 -9.23
CA PHE A 79 -12.29 3.29 -8.38
C PHE A 79 -13.45 2.93 -7.45
N ALA A 80 -13.25 3.07 -6.14
CA ALA A 80 -14.29 2.85 -5.15
C ALA A 80 -15.07 4.16 -4.95
N GLU A 81 -16.21 4.29 -5.62
CA GLU A 81 -17.09 5.44 -5.48
C GLU A 81 -17.60 5.57 -4.04
N HIS A 82 -17.54 6.78 -3.50
CA HIS A 82 -17.99 7.07 -2.14
C HIS A 82 -18.49 8.51 -2.06
N HIS A 83 -19.63 8.74 -1.42
CA HIS A 83 -20.19 10.09 -1.22
C HIS A 83 -20.26 10.95 -2.49
N ASN A 84 -20.72 10.39 -3.62
CA ASN A 84 -20.84 11.08 -4.91
C ASN A 84 -19.51 11.58 -5.51
N VAL A 85 -18.37 11.10 -5.00
CA VAL A 85 -17.06 11.37 -5.59
C VAL A 85 -16.81 10.37 -6.73
N THR A 86 -16.44 10.88 -7.90
CA THR A 86 -16.16 10.09 -9.11
C THR A 86 -14.66 9.95 -9.36
N ALA A 87 -14.29 9.01 -10.24
CA ALA A 87 -12.91 8.86 -10.69
C ALA A 87 -12.36 10.15 -11.32
N ALA A 88 -13.20 10.90 -12.06
CA ALA A 88 -12.83 12.16 -12.69
C ALA A 88 -12.45 13.26 -11.67
N THR A 89 -13.16 13.35 -10.54
CA THR A 89 -12.77 14.23 -9.43
C THR A 89 -11.40 13.83 -8.90
N CYS A 90 -11.14 12.54 -8.74
CA CYS A 90 -9.86 12.05 -8.28
C CYS A 90 -8.72 12.35 -9.27
N ASP A 91 -8.99 12.22 -10.57
CA ASP A 91 -8.03 12.51 -11.65
C ASP A 91 -7.55 13.95 -11.69
N SER A 92 -8.32 14.90 -11.15
CA SER A 92 -7.87 16.29 -11.04
C SER A 92 -6.75 16.48 -10.01
N LEU A 93 -6.52 15.50 -9.13
CA LEU A 93 -5.58 15.58 -8.01
C LEU A 93 -4.47 14.54 -8.12
N LEU A 94 -4.81 13.32 -8.54
CA LEU A 94 -3.92 12.19 -8.63
C LEU A 94 -4.06 11.51 -9.98
N HIS A 95 -3.06 11.68 -10.84
CA HIS A 95 -3.07 11.12 -12.17
C HIS A 95 -2.59 9.67 -12.14
N ARG A 96 -3.45 8.74 -12.55
CA ARG A 96 -3.03 7.36 -12.80
C ARG A 96 -2.05 7.30 -13.96
N ARG A 97 -1.00 6.49 -13.83
CA ARG A 97 -0.14 6.15 -14.97
C ARG A 97 -0.86 5.15 -15.88
N THR A 98 -0.56 5.25 -17.18
CA THR A 98 -1.27 4.52 -18.25
C THR A 98 -0.93 3.03 -18.35
N TRP A 99 0.07 2.55 -17.60
CA TRP A 99 0.43 1.12 -17.62
C TRP A 99 -0.58 0.24 -16.88
N MET A 100 -1.42 0.83 -16.01
CA MET A 100 -2.46 0.10 -15.27
C MET A 100 -3.78 0.19 -16.01
N LEU A 101 -4.45 -0.95 -16.21
CA LEU A 101 -5.78 -0.97 -16.81
C LEU A 101 -6.89 -0.91 -15.76
N GLN A 102 -7.97 -0.23 -16.14
CA GLN A 102 -9.20 -0.27 -15.38
C GLN A 102 -9.80 -1.68 -15.48
N ALA A 103 -10.30 -2.20 -14.35
CA ALA A 103 -11.08 -3.42 -14.37
C ALA A 103 -12.37 -3.20 -15.19
N PRO A 104 -12.65 -4.05 -16.19
CA PRO A 104 -13.92 -4.03 -16.91
C PRO A 104 -15.12 -4.18 -15.96
N GLU A 105 -16.22 -3.52 -16.30
CA GLU A 105 -17.49 -3.71 -15.61
C GLU A 105 -17.98 -5.16 -15.76
N GLY A 106 -18.68 -5.67 -14.74
CA GLY A 106 -19.23 -7.03 -14.73
C GLY A 106 -18.19 -8.16 -14.60
N MET A 107 -16.91 -7.83 -14.47
CA MET A 107 -15.86 -8.83 -14.27
C MET A 107 -16.07 -9.62 -12.97
N HIS A 108 -16.03 -10.96 -13.04
CA HIS A 108 -16.16 -11.80 -11.86
C HIS A 108 -14.89 -11.71 -11.00
N ILE A 109 -15.03 -11.14 -9.80
CA ILE A 109 -13.92 -10.92 -8.87
C ILE A 109 -14.01 -11.93 -7.72
N ARG A 110 -13.00 -12.80 -7.60
CA ARG A 110 -12.85 -13.63 -6.41
C ARG A 110 -12.23 -12.78 -5.29
N ASN A 111 -13.04 -12.45 -4.29
CA ASN A 111 -12.55 -11.78 -3.09
C ASN A 111 -12.00 -12.80 -2.09
N LEU A 112 -10.70 -12.73 -1.76
CA LEU A 112 -10.06 -13.62 -0.79
C LEU A 112 -10.53 -13.37 0.66
N ARG A 113 -11.25 -12.26 0.90
CA ARG A 113 -11.78 -11.84 2.19
C ARG A 113 -10.72 -11.93 3.29
N LEU A 114 -9.51 -11.44 2.98
CA LEU A 114 -8.45 -11.34 3.98
C LEU A 114 -8.85 -10.21 4.93
N ARG A 115 -8.86 -10.53 6.23
CA ARG A 115 -9.20 -9.60 7.31
C ARG A 115 -7.98 -9.39 8.19
N TYR A 116 -7.79 -8.15 8.63
CA TYR A 116 -6.88 -7.63 9.65
C TYR A 116 -5.97 -8.65 10.36
N ALA A 117 -6.52 -9.53 11.20
CA ALA A 117 -5.73 -10.39 12.08
C ALA A 117 -5.01 -11.56 11.36
N ASP A 118 -5.57 -12.08 10.27
CA ASP A 118 -5.07 -13.31 9.62
C ASP A 118 -4.28 -13.04 8.33
N THR A 119 -4.21 -11.79 7.90
CA THR A 119 -3.70 -11.42 6.57
C THR A 119 -2.30 -11.98 6.28
N PRO A 120 -1.28 -11.88 7.15
CA PRO A 120 0.06 -12.39 6.82
C PRO A 120 0.11 -13.87 6.51
N ARG A 121 -0.48 -14.68 7.40
CA ARG A 121 -0.48 -16.14 7.27
C ARG A 121 -1.32 -16.56 6.08
N ARG A 122 -2.48 -15.92 5.87
CA ARG A 122 -3.36 -16.24 4.75
C ARG A 122 -2.80 -15.74 3.42
N LEU A 123 -2.09 -14.61 3.37
CA LEU A 123 -1.40 -14.12 2.15
C LEU A 123 -0.25 -15.02 1.76
N ALA A 124 0.61 -15.38 2.72
CA ALA A 124 1.74 -16.29 2.49
C ALA A 124 1.30 -17.64 1.92
N CYS A 125 0.12 -18.12 2.33
CA CYS A 125 -0.47 -19.37 1.88
C CYS A 125 -1.56 -19.19 0.82
N ALA A 126 -1.87 -17.95 0.40
CA ALA A 126 -2.96 -17.70 -0.53
C ALA A 126 -2.62 -18.32 -1.89
N PRO A 127 -3.62 -18.83 -2.63
CA PRO A 127 -3.41 -19.40 -3.96
C PRO A 127 -3.14 -18.33 -5.03
N LEU A 128 -2.44 -17.24 -4.68
CA LEU A 128 -1.97 -16.22 -5.62
C LEU A 128 -1.08 -16.85 -6.72
N ALA A 129 -0.39 -17.96 -6.45
CA ALA A 129 0.39 -18.67 -7.47
C ALA A 129 -0.39 -19.77 -8.22
N ARG A 130 -1.49 -20.30 -7.66
CA ARG A 130 -2.01 -21.64 -8.05
C ARG A 130 -3.41 -21.64 -8.66
N SER A 131 -4.21 -20.60 -8.49
CA SER A 131 -5.51 -20.57 -9.12
C SER A 131 -5.38 -20.09 -10.57
N SER A 132 -5.36 -21.03 -11.52
CA SER A 132 -5.58 -20.76 -12.95
C SER A 132 -7.06 -20.57 -13.29
N GLN A 133 -7.97 -20.94 -12.36
CA GLN A 133 -9.41 -20.83 -12.56
C GLN A 133 -9.95 -19.43 -12.26
N ASP A 134 -9.28 -18.66 -11.40
CA ASP A 134 -9.68 -17.28 -11.12
C ASP A 134 -8.93 -16.31 -12.02
N LEU A 135 -9.66 -15.74 -12.98
CA LEU A 135 -9.12 -14.65 -13.80
C LEU A 135 -8.70 -13.50 -12.88
N VAL A 136 -9.56 -13.05 -11.94
CA VAL A 136 -9.32 -11.84 -11.15
C VAL A 136 -9.49 -12.08 -9.66
N VAL A 137 -8.46 -11.71 -8.90
CA VAL A 137 -8.42 -11.87 -7.44
C VAL A 137 -8.36 -10.50 -6.76
N SER A 138 -9.27 -10.24 -5.83
CA SER A 138 -9.15 -9.12 -4.88
C SER A 138 -8.66 -9.66 -3.54
N ILE A 139 -7.60 -9.05 -2.99
CA ILE A 139 -7.07 -9.46 -1.69
C ILE A 139 -7.91 -8.93 -0.51
N GLY A 140 -8.88 -8.04 -0.76
CA GLY A 140 -9.82 -7.51 0.24
C GLY A 140 -9.31 -6.27 0.97
N GLN A 141 -9.92 -5.99 2.13
CA GLN A 141 -9.63 -4.82 2.98
C GLN A 141 -8.42 -5.11 3.89
N VAL A 142 -7.28 -5.33 3.27
CA VAL A 142 -6.01 -5.46 3.97
C VAL A 142 -5.51 -4.08 4.36
N GLN A 143 -5.07 -3.94 5.60
CA GLN A 143 -4.62 -2.67 6.14
C GLN A 143 -3.10 -2.55 6.15
N TRP A 144 -2.63 -1.31 6.33
CA TRP A 144 -1.22 -1.00 6.56
C TRP A 144 -0.32 -1.58 5.45
N HIS A 145 0.82 -2.17 5.82
CA HIS A 145 1.75 -2.83 4.91
C HIS A 145 1.65 -4.36 4.97
N GLN A 146 0.44 -4.91 5.15
CA GLN A 146 0.25 -6.34 5.37
C GLN A 146 0.81 -7.24 4.26
N ALA A 147 0.87 -6.78 3.01
CA ALA A 147 1.48 -7.52 1.91
C ALA A 147 3.01 -7.66 2.04
N ALA A 148 3.66 -6.91 2.94
CA ALA A 148 5.06 -7.17 3.32
C ALA A 148 5.25 -8.55 3.95
N ALA A 149 4.18 -9.15 4.49
CA ALA A 149 4.21 -10.52 4.97
C ALA A 149 4.61 -11.54 3.90
N LEU A 150 4.34 -11.24 2.62
CA LEU A 150 4.72 -12.11 1.50
C LEU A 150 6.23 -12.35 1.46
N ALA A 151 7.05 -11.37 1.88
CA ALA A 151 8.51 -11.48 1.89
C ALA A 151 9.05 -12.52 2.87
N PHE A 152 8.25 -12.99 3.82
CA PHE A 152 8.70 -13.94 4.85
C PHE A 152 8.34 -15.41 4.51
N ALA A 153 7.60 -15.66 3.43
CA ALA A 153 7.20 -17.02 3.04
C ALA A 153 8.31 -17.77 2.28
N SER A 154 9.45 -17.99 2.97
CA SER A 154 10.83 -18.18 2.48
C SER A 154 11.11 -19.17 1.33
N THR A 155 10.17 -20.01 0.91
CA THR A 155 10.39 -21.05 -0.12
C THR A 155 9.64 -20.82 -1.42
N THR A 156 8.73 -19.84 -1.49
CA THR A 156 7.90 -19.63 -2.68
C THR A 156 8.52 -18.63 -3.66
N TYR A 157 8.21 -18.77 -4.95
CA TYR A 157 8.56 -17.75 -5.97
C TYR A 157 8.04 -16.36 -5.58
N ILE A 158 6.80 -16.30 -5.07
CA ILE A 158 6.18 -15.05 -4.58
C ILE A 158 7.01 -14.42 -3.47
N ALA A 159 7.46 -15.22 -2.51
CA ALA A 159 8.24 -14.71 -1.40
C ALA A 159 9.57 -14.15 -1.84
N ARG A 160 10.31 -14.84 -2.74
CA ARG A 160 11.59 -14.30 -3.26
C ARG A 160 11.41 -12.94 -3.91
N ARG A 161 10.35 -12.76 -4.72
CA ARG A 161 10.02 -11.47 -5.35
C ARG A 161 9.63 -10.42 -4.32
N ALA A 162 8.82 -10.79 -3.33
CA ALA A 162 8.44 -9.90 -2.25
C ALA A 162 9.68 -9.50 -1.41
N SER A 163 10.59 -10.42 -1.08
CA SER A 163 11.82 -10.10 -0.35
C SER A 163 12.69 -9.11 -1.12
N ALA A 164 12.85 -9.29 -2.43
CA ALA A 164 13.57 -8.33 -3.27
C ALA A 164 12.89 -6.96 -3.30
N LEU A 165 11.56 -6.93 -3.42
CA LEU A 165 10.77 -5.70 -3.40
C LEU A 165 10.86 -4.96 -2.05
N PHE A 166 10.92 -5.70 -0.94
CA PHE A 166 10.95 -5.20 0.43
C PHE A 166 12.36 -5.11 1.04
N ALA A 167 13.42 -5.23 0.24
CA ALA A 167 14.79 -5.24 0.76
C ALA A 167 15.18 -3.96 1.51
N LEU A 168 14.56 -2.82 1.16
CA LEU A 168 14.73 -1.52 1.84
C LEU A 168 13.62 -1.22 2.86
N GLY A 169 12.78 -2.21 3.19
CA GLY A 169 11.64 -2.07 4.08
C GLY A 169 10.33 -1.71 3.38
N ALA A 170 9.24 -1.79 4.15
CA ALA A 170 7.88 -1.61 3.64
C ALA A 170 7.64 -0.19 3.10
N ASP A 171 8.02 0.84 3.84
CA ASP A 171 7.72 2.22 3.47
C ASP A 171 8.34 2.58 2.11
N PHE A 172 9.59 2.17 1.87
CA PHE A 172 10.27 2.37 0.59
C PHE A 172 9.54 1.65 -0.55
N ALA A 173 9.22 0.37 -0.38
CA ALA A 173 8.57 -0.43 -1.42
C ALA A 173 7.19 0.11 -1.80
N TYR A 174 6.37 0.47 -0.80
CA TYR A 174 5.04 1.05 -1.03
C TYR A 174 5.15 2.44 -1.66
N GLY A 175 6.09 3.28 -1.22
CA GLY A 175 6.36 4.58 -1.83
C GLY A 175 6.82 4.45 -3.29
N ALA A 176 7.75 3.55 -3.58
CA ALA A 176 8.23 3.29 -4.94
C ALA A 176 7.09 2.82 -5.87
N LEU A 177 6.26 1.89 -5.41
CA LEU A 177 5.07 1.46 -6.15
C LEU A 177 4.06 2.58 -6.35
N PHE A 178 3.82 3.40 -5.32
CA PHE A 178 2.93 4.54 -5.40
C PHE A 178 3.39 5.53 -6.49
N HIS A 179 4.67 5.90 -6.52
CA HIS A 179 5.23 6.82 -7.53
C HIS A 179 5.26 6.25 -8.96
N ARG A 180 5.24 4.91 -9.07
CA ARG A 180 5.11 4.23 -10.36
C ARG A 180 3.65 4.07 -10.78
N ALA A 181 2.71 3.93 -9.86
CA ALA A 181 1.28 3.85 -10.16
C ALA A 181 0.66 5.22 -10.44
N PHE A 182 1.11 6.26 -9.74
CA PHE A 182 0.51 7.58 -9.81
C PHE A 182 1.55 8.68 -10.07
N ALA A 183 1.08 9.78 -10.62
CA ALA A 183 1.81 11.02 -10.74
C ALA A 183 0.98 12.15 -10.11
N TRP A 184 1.66 13.04 -9.39
CA TRP A 184 1.06 14.28 -8.92
C TRP A 184 1.19 15.33 -10.01
N ALA A 185 0.17 16.18 -10.18
CA ALA A 185 0.25 17.34 -11.06
C ALA A 185 1.44 18.25 -10.69
N ARG A 186 1.77 18.33 -9.39
CA ARG A 186 2.94 19.02 -8.85
C ARG A 186 3.54 18.20 -7.70
N PRO A 187 4.75 17.62 -7.85
CA PRO A 187 5.43 16.95 -6.75
C PRO A 187 5.98 18.01 -5.80
N ALA A 188 5.18 18.47 -4.86
CA ALA A 188 5.62 19.32 -3.75
C ALA A 188 5.58 18.52 -2.46
N VAL A 189 6.75 18.27 -1.87
CA VAL A 189 6.83 17.78 -0.49
C VAL A 189 6.67 18.98 0.41
N VAL A 190 5.56 19.00 1.14
CA VAL A 190 5.23 20.08 2.07
C VAL A 190 5.52 19.57 3.49
N ASP A 191 6.66 20.02 4.03
CA ASP A 191 7.22 19.63 5.33
C ASP A 191 6.24 19.91 6.49
N PRO A 192 6.36 19.19 7.63
CA PRO A 192 5.28 18.39 8.20
C PRO A 192 3.93 19.10 8.12
N VAL A 193 3.17 18.84 7.04
CA VAL A 193 1.79 19.24 6.72
C VAL A 193 1.24 20.36 7.61
N VAL A 194 0.98 20.08 8.88
CA VAL A 194 0.58 21.05 9.90
C VAL A 194 1.40 22.36 9.93
N ARG A 195 2.74 22.34 9.90
CA ARG A 195 3.58 23.55 9.95
C ARG A 195 3.47 24.34 8.66
N ALA A 196 3.64 23.69 7.52
CA ALA A 196 3.54 24.38 6.25
C ALA A 196 2.12 24.87 5.92
N LEU A 197 1.07 24.18 6.38
CA LEU A 197 -0.30 24.68 6.28
C LEU A 197 -0.55 25.90 7.18
N VAL A 198 0.20 26.04 8.27
CA VAL A 198 0.16 27.23 9.14
C VAL A 198 0.96 28.37 8.51
N ASP A 199 2.16 28.08 7.99
CA ASP A 199 3.01 29.07 7.31
C ASP A 199 2.33 29.61 6.03
N ALA A 200 1.64 28.75 5.28
CA ALA A 200 0.83 29.12 4.12
C ALA A 200 -0.52 29.78 4.49
N ARG A 201 -0.80 29.98 5.79
CA ARG A 201 -2.06 30.51 6.30
C ARG A 201 -3.28 29.78 5.76
N LEU A 202 -3.22 28.45 5.63
CA LEU A 202 -4.33 27.62 5.15
C LEU A 202 -5.16 27.05 6.33
N ILE A 203 -4.52 26.85 7.50
CA ILE A 203 -5.19 26.62 8.79
C ILE A 203 -4.71 27.63 9.82
N MET A 204 -5.61 28.04 10.72
CA MET A 204 -5.22 28.78 11.91
C MET A 204 -4.91 27.82 13.06
N GLN A 205 -3.75 28.00 13.70
CA GLN A 205 -3.53 27.48 15.05
C GLN A 205 -4.14 28.46 16.04
N ARG A 206 -5.24 28.07 16.72
CA ARG A 206 -5.69 28.84 17.89
C ARG A 206 -4.64 28.71 19.01
N PRO A 207 -4.19 29.81 19.64
CA PRO A 207 -3.32 29.75 20.81
C PRO A 207 -3.99 28.97 21.94
N ARG A 208 -3.23 28.13 22.65
CA ARG A 208 -3.76 27.39 23.81
C ARG A 208 -3.99 28.33 24.98
N LEU A 209 -5.17 28.23 25.59
CA LEU A 209 -5.37 28.43 27.01
C LEU A 209 -5.08 27.06 27.69
N ARG A 210 -3.94 26.94 28.38
CA ARG A 210 -3.50 25.81 29.25
C ARG A 210 -2.89 24.55 28.60
N GLU A 211 -1.92 24.01 29.32
CA GLU A 211 -0.76 23.23 28.85
C GLU A 211 -0.86 21.71 29.10
N SER A 212 -1.89 21.21 29.79
CA SER A 212 -1.79 19.90 30.47
C SER A 212 -2.19 18.65 29.69
N ASP A 213 -2.90 18.73 28.57
CA ASP A 213 -3.49 17.51 27.98
C ASP A 213 -2.79 17.05 26.68
N ASN A 214 -2.32 15.81 26.73
CA ASN A 214 -1.57 15.08 25.71
C ASN A 214 -2.28 15.02 24.35
N TRP A 215 -1.58 15.41 23.29
CA TRP A 215 -1.77 15.00 21.88
C TRP A 215 -3.19 15.05 21.29
N GLY A 216 -4.05 15.97 21.77
CA GLY A 216 -5.34 16.28 21.14
C GLY A 216 -5.14 16.95 19.78
N ILE A 217 -5.59 16.28 18.72
CA ILE A 217 -5.66 16.83 17.37
C ILE A 217 -6.48 18.13 17.42
N ARG A 218 -5.86 19.19 16.92
CA ARG A 218 -6.33 20.58 16.86
C ARG A 218 -7.71 20.70 16.21
N GLU A 219 -8.56 21.58 16.72
CA GLU A 219 -9.66 22.13 15.93
C GLU A 219 -9.04 23.06 14.86
N GLN A 220 -8.83 22.51 13.66
CA GLN A 220 -8.26 23.24 12.53
C GLN A 220 -9.38 23.99 11.82
N SER A 221 -9.36 25.32 11.86
CA SER A 221 -10.29 26.15 11.08
C SER A 221 -9.60 26.61 9.80
N ARG A 222 -10.31 26.44 8.68
CA ARG A 222 -9.87 26.85 7.34
C ARG A 222 -9.82 28.37 7.27
N THR A 223 -8.84 28.91 6.58
CA THR A 223 -8.79 30.34 6.23
C THR A 223 -9.55 30.66 4.95
N ASP A 224 -9.70 29.68 4.06
CA ASP A 224 -10.52 29.73 2.84
C ASP A 224 -11.40 28.48 2.74
N SER A 225 -12.72 28.68 2.68
CA SER A 225 -13.71 27.60 2.60
C SER A 225 -13.74 26.92 1.23
N SER A 226 -13.16 27.52 0.20
CA SER A 226 -13.19 27.05 -1.19
C SER A 226 -12.01 26.16 -1.60
N ALA A 227 -10.88 26.21 -0.88
CA ALA A 227 -9.66 25.49 -1.26
C ALA A 227 -9.77 23.96 -1.10
N PRO A 228 -9.53 23.12 -2.12
CA PRO A 228 -9.53 21.66 -1.95
C PRO A 228 -8.33 21.21 -1.11
N TRP A 229 -8.55 20.31 -0.15
CA TRP A 229 -7.51 19.74 0.69
C TRP A 229 -7.47 18.23 0.54
N ILE A 230 -6.27 17.68 0.39
CA ILE A 230 -6.01 16.26 0.60
C ILE A 230 -5.16 16.15 1.86
N SER A 231 -5.78 15.73 2.96
CA SER A 231 -5.04 15.37 4.17
C SER A 231 -4.65 13.89 4.09
N LEU A 232 -3.34 13.64 3.93
CA LEU A 232 -2.79 12.30 4.02
C LEU A 232 -2.50 11.99 5.49
N HIS A 233 -3.45 11.37 6.18
CA HIS A 233 -3.17 10.83 7.51
C HIS A 233 -2.35 9.54 7.36
N LEU A 234 -1.03 9.67 7.41
CA LEU A 234 -0.16 8.54 7.72
C LEU A 234 -0.37 8.23 9.20
N ARG A 235 -1.12 7.17 9.52
CA ARG A 235 -1.24 6.69 10.89
C ARG A 235 0.15 6.22 11.34
N HIS A 236 0.89 7.12 11.97
CA HIS A 236 2.08 6.75 12.70
C HIS A 236 1.59 6.11 14.00
N PHE A 237 1.86 4.83 14.13
CA PHE A 237 1.52 4.06 15.31
C PHE A 237 2.29 4.65 16.51
N THR A 238 1.63 5.44 17.35
CA THR A 238 2.11 5.63 18.72
C THR A 238 1.64 4.41 19.50
N ALA A 239 2.53 3.79 20.25
CA ALA A 239 2.36 2.50 20.91
C ALA A 239 1.22 2.41 21.96
N ARG A 240 0.29 3.36 21.98
CA ARG A 240 -0.72 3.54 23.04
C ARG A 240 -2.14 3.15 22.67
N SER A 241 -2.57 3.16 21.40
CA SER A 241 -4.01 3.00 21.09
C SER A 241 -4.47 1.59 20.76
N GLU A 242 -3.55 0.65 20.56
CA GLU A 242 -3.82 -0.78 20.63
C GLU A 242 -2.74 -1.38 21.51
N SER A 243 -3.12 -2.26 22.43
CA SER A 243 -2.19 -2.82 23.39
C SER A 243 -0.98 -3.38 22.64
N ASN A 244 0.21 -2.97 23.09
CA ASN A 244 1.50 -3.49 22.63
C ASN A 244 1.49 -5.04 22.57
N SER A 245 0.59 -5.70 23.30
CA SER A 245 0.32 -7.14 23.23
C SER A 245 -0.25 -7.63 21.89
N THR A 246 -1.12 -6.92 21.17
CA THR A 246 -1.71 -7.45 19.92
C THR A 246 -0.69 -7.46 18.79
N LEU A 247 0.10 -6.38 18.64
CA LEU A 247 1.18 -6.30 17.65
C LEU A 247 2.40 -7.14 18.03
N LYS A 248 2.77 -7.21 19.32
CA LYS A 248 3.80 -8.16 19.79
C LYS A 248 3.32 -9.61 19.68
N ALA A 249 2.05 -9.91 19.95
CA ALA A 249 1.50 -11.26 19.76
C ALA A 249 1.42 -11.61 18.28
N TYR A 250 1.04 -10.68 17.43
CA TYR A 250 1.03 -10.81 15.97
C TYR A 250 2.44 -11.06 15.41
N TRP A 251 3.45 -10.34 15.91
CA TRP A 251 4.86 -10.57 15.58
C TRP A 251 5.42 -11.83 16.18
N LYS A 252 5.09 -12.14 17.44
CA LYS A 252 5.44 -13.40 18.06
C LYS A 252 4.83 -14.57 17.29
N GLN A 253 3.59 -14.48 16.83
CA GLN A 253 2.93 -15.50 16.00
C GLN A 253 3.54 -15.60 14.60
N THR A 254 3.90 -14.46 13.98
CA THR A 254 4.60 -14.45 12.69
C THR A 254 5.98 -15.10 12.82
N LEU A 255 6.77 -14.71 13.82
CA LEU A 255 8.07 -15.32 14.15
C LEU A 255 7.92 -16.80 14.52
N GLN A 256 6.93 -17.17 15.33
CA GLN A 256 6.66 -18.57 15.72
C GLN A 256 6.26 -19.43 14.51
N ALA A 257 5.45 -18.90 13.59
CA ALA A 257 5.09 -19.60 12.35
C ALA A 257 6.30 -19.78 11.42
N LEU A 258 7.26 -18.85 11.47
CA LEU A 258 8.52 -18.93 10.73
C LEU A 258 9.50 -19.93 11.37
N THR A 259 9.55 -20.03 12.72
CA THR A 259 10.46 -20.94 13.43
C THR A 259 9.91 -22.37 13.54
N ALA A 260 8.60 -22.57 13.62
CA ALA A 260 7.97 -23.90 13.74
C ALA A 260 8.05 -24.75 12.46
N ARG A 261 8.63 -24.21 11.38
CA ARG A 261 8.83 -24.91 10.09
C ARG A 261 10.28 -25.03 9.68
N ALA A 262 11.23 -24.67 10.54
CA ALA A 262 12.62 -25.06 10.33
C ALA A 262 12.68 -26.61 10.44
N PRO A 263 13.04 -27.35 9.37
CA PRO A 263 13.23 -28.78 9.50
C PRO A 263 14.31 -29.01 10.55
N HIS A 264 14.03 -29.86 11.53
CA HIS A 264 15.08 -30.43 12.37
C HIS A 264 16.13 -31.03 11.43
N ARG A 265 17.30 -30.40 11.41
CA ARG A 265 18.50 -31.02 10.85
C ARG A 265 18.93 -32.16 11.76
#